data_AF-S6GJP6-F1
#
_entry.id   AF-S6GJP6-F1
#
_cell.length_a   1.000
_cell.length_b   1.000
_cell.length_c   1.000
_cell.angle_alpha   90.00
_cell.angle_beta   90.00
_cell.angle_gamma   90.00
#
_symmetry.space_group_name_H-M   'P 1'
#
loop_
_entity.id
_entity.type
_entity.pdbx_description
1 polymer ?
#
loop_
_entity_poly.entity_id
_entity_poly.type
_entity_poly.pdbx_seq_one_letter_code
_entity_poly.pdbx_strand_id
1 'polypeptide(L)'
;MSKKSATANIDTVAAPRLNILTSNEIGRPILVILMLLIMLLLSSVSIIYQAYQYRQIFNTQQQLVAHWDELQVEWGQLLLEQSALGSNSRVEKLAKRELQMYVPLSEHVEMVSYE
;
A
#
# COMPACT_ATOMS: atom_id res chain seq x y z
N MET A 1 -5.27 -5.28 99.87
CA MET A 1 -5.56 -3.87 99.49
C MET A 1 -4.85 -3.60 98.16
N SER A 2 -5.56 -3.08 97.14
CA SER A 2 -5.10 -2.65 95.80
C SER A 2 -4.45 -3.74 94.92
N LYS A 3 -5.09 -4.43 93.98
CA LYS A 3 -5.90 -4.05 92.79
C LYS A 3 -5.19 -3.09 91.83
N LYS A 4 -5.19 -3.48 90.55
CA LYS A 4 -4.73 -2.80 89.31
C LYS A 4 -3.27 -3.03 88.94
N SER A 5 -2.93 -3.37 87.71
CA SER A 5 -3.71 -3.73 86.53
C SER A 5 -2.67 -4.16 85.51
N ALA A 6 -2.90 -5.29 84.86
CA ALA A 6 -2.26 -5.62 83.61
C ALA A 6 -2.43 -4.44 82.65
N THR A 7 -1.37 -3.66 82.45
CA THR A 7 -1.27 -2.73 81.33
C THR A 7 -0.53 -3.47 80.24
N ALA A 8 -1.32 -4.22 79.48
CA ALA A 8 -1.00 -4.57 78.11
C ALA A 8 -0.59 -3.28 77.40
N ASN A 9 0.71 -3.06 77.26
CA ASN A 9 1.18 -1.96 76.45
C ASN A 9 1.23 -2.43 75.01
N ILE A 10 0.07 -2.33 74.40
CA ILE A 10 -0.18 -2.38 72.97
C ILE A 10 0.46 -1.12 72.38
N ASP A 11 1.78 -1.01 72.47
CA ASP A 11 2.52 0.01 71.76
C ASP A 11 2.63 -0.43 70.31
N THR A 12 1.50 -0.24 69.65
CA THR A 12 1.41 0.29 68.30
C THR A 12 2.20 -0.51 67.28
N VAL A 13 1.53 -1.52 66.71
CA VAL A 13 1.73 -1.89 65.31
C VAL A 13 1.89 -0.59 64.55
N ALA A 14 3.11 -0.29 64.11
CA ALA A 14 3.39 0.91 63.35
C ALA A 14 2.50 0.84 62.11
N ALA A 15 1.41 1.59 62.13
CA ALA A 15 0.53 1.73 60.99
C ALA A 15 1.43 2.10 59.80
N PRO A 16 1.29 1.42 58.64
CA PRO A 16 2.08 1.78 57.47
C PRO A 16 1.82 3.25 57.26
N ARG A 17 2.87 4.05 57.45
CA ARG A 17 2.81 5.48 57.19
C ARG A 17 2.56 5.53 55.70
N LEU A 18 1.32 5.73 55.30
CA LEU A 18 1.00 6.13 53.95
C LEU A 18 1.70 7.47 53.83
N ASN A 19 2.96 7.43 53.39
CA ASN A 19 3.66 8.58 52.89
C ASN A 19 2.89 8.91 51.61
N ILE A 20 1.85 9.71 51.80
CA ILE A 20 1.05 10.25 50.70
C ILE A 20 2.08 11.06 49.91
N LEU A 21 2.36 10.52 48.72
CA LEU A 21 3.42 10.93 47.81
C LEU A 21 3.62 12.44 47.86
N THR A 22 4.86 12.82 48.16
CA THR A 22 5.32 14.20 48.26
C THR A 22 4.83 14.98 47.06
N SER A 23 4.27 16.18 47.28
CA SER A 23 3.60 16.99 46.25
C SER A 23 4.47 17.30 45.02
N ASN A 24 5.80 17.14 45.13
CA ASN A 24 6.75 17.31 44.02
C ASN A 24 6.96 16.05 43.15
N GLU A 25 6.70 14.85 43.67
CA GLU A 25 6.83 13.58 42.94
C GLU A 25 5.63 13.33 42.03
N ILE A 26 4.47 13.90 42.34
CA ILE A 26 3.24 13.80 41.54
C ILE A 26 3.25 14.80 40.36
N GLY A 27 3.90 15.95 40.51
CA GLY A 27 3.93 16.99 39.46
C GLY A 27 4.67 16.55 38.18
N ARG A 28 5.78 15.84 38.32
CA ARG A 28 6.57 15.32 37.19
C ARG A 28 5.79 14.35 36.29
N PRO A 29 5.18 13.26 36.80
CA PRO A 29 4.43 12.33 35.96
C PRO A 29 3.18 12.97 35.35
N ILE A 30 2.49 13.86 36.05
CA ILE A 30 1.33 14.58 35.48
C ILE A 30 1.76 15.43 34.27
N LEU A 31 2.89 16.13 34.36
CA LEU A 31 3.42 16.91 33.23
C LEU A 31 3.77 16.03 32.04
N VAL A 32 4.41 14.88 32.28
CA VAL A 32 4.74 13.91 31.22
C VAL A 32 3.48 13.36 30.57
N ILE A 33 2.46 12.97 31.35
CA ILE A 33 1.19 12.46 30.83
C ILE A 33 0.48 13.53 30.00
N LEU A 34 0.45 14.78 30.47
CA LEU A 34 -0.16 15.89 29.74
C LEU A 34 0.56 16.13 28.40
N MET A 35 1.90 16.14 28.40
CA MET A 35 2.69 16.25 27.18
C MET A 35 2.38 15.11 26.21
N LEU A 36 2.33 13.87 26.70
CA LEU A 36 2.02 12.70 25.88
C LEU A 36 0.62 12.78 25.28
N LEU A 37 -0.35 13.24 26.06
CA LEU A 37 -1.74 13.43 25.62
C LEU A 37 -1.82 14.48 24.51
N ILE A 38 -1.14 15.62 24.67
CA ILE A 38 -1.07 16.66 23.63
C ILE A 38 -0.42 16.10 22.36
N MET A 39 0.67 15.35 22.50
CA MET A 39 1.38 14.74 21.37
C MET A 39 0.50 13.71 20.64
N LEU A 40 -0.32 12.95 21.37
CA LEU A 40 -1.29 12.01 20.81
C LEU A 40 -2.40 12.74 20.04
N LEU A 41 -2.95 13.82 20.60
CA LEU A 41 -3.97 14.64 19.93
C LEU A 41 -3.43 15.26 18.64
N LEU A 42 -2.22 15.82 18.68
CA LEU A 42 -1.54 16.35 17.50
C LEU A 42 -1.33 15.27 16.44
N SER A 43 -0.90 14.06 16.85
CA SER A 43 -0.74 12.93 15.96
C SER A 43 -2.06 12.53 15.30
N SER A 44 -3.14 12.45 16.08
CA SER A 44 -4.47 12.11 15.54
C SER A 44 -4.95 13.11 14.48
N VAL A 45 -4.77 14.42 14.73
CA VAL A 45 -5.15 15.45 13.76
C VAL A 45 -4.26 15.39 12.50
N SER A 46 -2.95 15.16 12.68
CA SER A 46 -2.02 15.02 11.56
C SER A 46 -2.38 13.86 10.64
N ILE A 47 -2.77 12.71 11.20
CA ILE A 47 -3.18 11.53 10.42
C ILE A 47 -4.41 11.85 9.56
N ILE A 48 -5.41 12.53 10.13
CA ILE A 48 -6.63 12.93 9.40
C ILE A 48 -6.28 13.88 8.26
N TYR A 49 -5.39 14.84 8.52
CA TYR A 49 -4.92 15.78 7.51
C TYR A 49 -4.16 15.07 6.37
N GLN A 50 -3.28 14.11 6.72
CA GLN A 50 -2.59 13.28 5.73
C GLN A 50 -3.58 12.49 4.87
N ALA A 51 -4.61 11.89 5.47
CA ALA A 51 -5.61 11.13 4.72
C ALA A 51 -6.40 12.02 3.75
N TYR A 52 -6.74 13.24 4.16
CA TYR A 52 -7.39 14.21 3.29
C TYR A 52 -6.51 14.59 2.09
N GLN A 53 -5.24 14.94 2.35
CA GLN A 53 -4.29 15.30 1.30
C GLN A 53 -3.99 14.13 0.36
N TYR A 54 -3.88 12.92 0.92
CA TYR A 54 -3.70 11.70 0.14
C TYR A 54 -4.84 11.52 -0.85
N ARG A 55 -6.08 11.71 -0.42
CA ARG A 55 -7.26 11.58 -1.31
C ARG A 55 -7.24 12.59 -2.46
N GLN A 56 -6.76 13.81 -2.22
CA GLN A 56 -6.68 14.83 -3.26
C GLN A 56 -5.59 14.51 -4.31
N ILE A 57 -4.39 14.13 -3.87
CA ILE A 57 -3.27 13.78 -4.76
C ILE A 57 -3.57 12.49 -5.54
N PHE A 58 -4.20 11.52 -4.87
CA PHE A 58 -4.57 10.24 -5.46
C PHE A 58 -5.55 10.39 -6.62
N ASN A 59 -6.51 11.32 -6.54
CA ASN A 59 -7.44 11.58 -7.65
C ASN A 59 -6.70 12.00 -8.93
N THR A 60 -5.72 12.91 -8.83
CA THR A 60 -4.96 13.36 -10.00
C THR A 60 -4.13 12.22 -10.60
N GLN A 61 -3.50 11.41 -9.74
CA GLN A 61 -2.76 10.24 -10.19
C GLN A 61 -3.69 9.24 -10.90
N GLN A 62 -4.88 9.02 -10.36
CA GLN A 62 -5.84 8.07 -10.90
C GLN A 62 -6.45 8.53 -12.22
N GLN A 63 -6.63 9.84 -12.43
CA GLN A 63 -7.03 10.39 -13.73
C GLN A 63 -5.98 10.12 -14.81
N LEU A 64 -4.70 10.30 -14.48
CA LEU A 64 -3.63 10.04 -15.44
C LEU A 64 -3.58 8.55 -15.80
N VAL A 65 -3.68 7.66 -14.80
CA VAL A 65 -3.75 6.21 -15.02
C VAL A 65 -4.95 5.84 -15.92
N ALA A 66 -6.12 6.44 -15.69
CA ALA A 66 -7.29 6.17 -16.51
C ALA A 66 -7.08 6.55 -17.99
N HIS A 67 -6.41 7.67 -18.27
CA HIS A 67 -6.05 8.05 -19.64
C HIS A 67 -5.03 7.11 -20.28
N TRP A 68 -4.04 6.64 -19.50
CA TRP A 68 -3.09 5.64 -19.98
C TRP A 68 -3.79 4.33 -20.35
N ASP A 69 -4.73 3.86 -19.53
CA ASP A 69 -5.49 2.65 -19.81
C ASP A 69 -6.32 2.78 -21.09
N GLU A 70 -6.97 3.93 -21.31
CA GLU A 70 -7.74 4.23 -22.53
C GLU A 70 -6.85 4.18 -23.78
N LEU A 71 -5.69 4.84 -23.75
CA LEU A 71 -4.72 4.83 -24.85
C LEU A 71 -4.20 3.42 -25.15
N GLN A 72 -3.99 2.61 -24.11
CA GLN A 72 -3.49 1.25 -24.27
C GLN A 72 -4.52 0.33 -24.94
N VAL A 73 -5.81 0.56 -24.69
CA VAL A 73 -6.88 -0.13 -25.40
C VAL A 73 -6.87 0.23 -26.88
N GLU A 74 -6.81 1.53 -27.20
CA GLU A 74 -6.75 2.00 -28.59
C GLU A 74 -5.53 1.44 -29.33
N TRP A 75 -4.36 1.50 -28.70
CA TRP A 75 -3.13 0.94 -29.27
C TRP A 75 -3.25 -0.56 -29.53
N GLY A 76 -3.87 -1.31 -28.61
CA GLY A 76 -4.15 -2.73 -28.80
C GLY A 76 -5.06 -2.99 -30.01
N GLN A 77 -6.10 -2.19 -30.20
CA GLN A 77 -6.98 -2.28 -31.37
C GLN A 77 -6.22 -2.01 -32.66
N LEU A 78 -5.43 -0.93 -32.71
CA LEU A 78 -4.59 -0.59 -33.86
C LEU A 78 -3.57 -1.69 -34.18
N LEU A 79 -2.98 -2.32 -33.16
CA LEU A 79 -2.04 -3.42 -33.35
C LEU A 79 -2.72 -4.65 -33.94
N LEU A 80 -3.95 -4.95 -33.52
CA LEU A 80 -4.76 -6.02 -34.10
C LEU A 80 -5.14 -5.71 -35.55
N GLU A 81 -5.52 -4.47 -35.86
CA GLU A 81 -5.75 -4.02 -37.23
C GLU A 81 -4.49 -4.15 -38.10
N GLN A 82 -3.35 -3.73 -37.58
CA GLN A 82 -2.07 -3.84 -38.29
C GLN A 82 -1.67 -5.30 -38.51
N SER A 83 -1.85 -6.18 -37.50
CA SER A 83 -1.59 -7.61 -37.64
C SER A 83 -2.50 -8.23 -38.70
N ALA A 84 -3.79 -7.87 -38.73
CA ALA A 84 -4.72 -8.33 -39.76
C ALA A 84 -4.33 -7.85 -41.17
N LEU A 85 -3.85 -6.61 -41.30
CA LEU A 85 -3.41 -6.03 -42.59
C LEU A 85 -2.02 -6.50 -43.03
N GLY A 86 -1.16 -6.84 -42.09
CA GLY A 86 0.24 -7.21 -42.30
C GLY A 86 0.46 -8.71 -42.47
N SER A 87 -0.43 -9.56 -41.94
CA SER A 87 -0.14 -10.99 -41.80
C SER A 87 0.19 -11.68 -43.12
N ASN A 88 -0.64 -11.62 -44.17
CA ASN A 88 -0.32 -12.37 -45.41
C ASN A 88 -1.04 -11.87 -46.67
N SER A 89 -2.23 -11.28 -46.53
CA SER A 89 -3.10 -10.96 -47.69
C SER A 89 -2.48 -10.00 -48.71
N ARG A 90 -1.83 -8.92 -48.25
CA ARG A 90 -1.32 -7.86 -49.15
C ARG A 90 -0.02 -8.25 -49.83
N VAL A 91 0.89 -8.88 -49.11
CA VAL A 91 2.16 -9.39 -49.66
C VAL A 91 1.89 -10.56 -50.61
N GLU A 92 0.99 -11.49 -50.27
CA GLU A 92 0.61 -12.59 -51.16
C GLU A 92 -0.08 -12.09 -52.44
N LYS A 93 -1.00 -11.12 -52.34
CA LYS A 93 -1.65 -10.52 -53.54
C LYS A 93 -0.69 -9.75 -54.43
N LEU A 94 0.33 -9.12 -53.85
CA LEU A 94 1.34 -8.40 -54.63
C LEU A 94 2.32 -9.38 -55.28
N ALA A 95 2.76 -10.42 -54.56
CA ALA A 95 3.61 -11.48 -55.10
C ALA A 95 2.91 -12.30 -56.20
N LYS A 96 1.61 -12.60 -56.05
CA LYS A 96 0.82 -13.24 -57.12
C LYS A 96 0.65 -12.38 -58.36
N ARG A 97 0.51 -11.05 -58.22
CA ARG A 97 0.26 -10.15 -59.37
C ARG A 97 1.54 -9.67 -60.05
N GLU A 98 2.48 -9.13 -59.29
CA GLU A 98 3.69 -8.50 -59.83
C GLU A 98 4.78 -9.53 -60.14
N LEU A 99 4.87 -10.60 -59.34
CA LEU A 99 5.91 -11.64 -59.49
C LEU A 99 5.37 -12.95 -60.08
N GLN A 100 4.07 -13.01 -60.42
CA GLN A 100 3.38 -14.23 -60.90
C GLN A 100 3.65 -15.48 -60.04
N MET A 101 3.92 -15.31 -58.74
CA MET A 101 4.16 -16.46 -57.86
C MET A 101 2.87 -17.24 -57.64
N TYR A 102 2.91 -18.54 -57.94
CA TYR A 102 1.88 -19.50 -57.59
C TYR A 102 2.42 -20.47 -56.53
N VAL A 103 1.55 -20.95 -55.65
CA VAL A 103 1.93 -21.98 -54.68
C VAL A 103 2.11 -23.29 -55.45
N PRO A 104 3.31 -23.90 -55.46
CA PRO A 104 3.57 -25.10 -56.25
C PRO A 104 2.73 -26.27 -55.74
N LEU A 105 2.15 -27.05 -56.67
CA LEU A 105 1.50 -28.32 -56.35
C LEU A 105 2.55 -29.33 -55.87
N SER A 106 2.15 -30.28 -55.02
CA SER A 106 3.03 -31.28 -54.38
C SER A 106 3.90 -32.09 -55.35
N GLU A 107 3.55 -32.10 -56.64
CA GLU A 107 4.29 -32.76 -57.72
C GLU A 107 5.54 -32.00 -58.21
N HIS A 108 5.74 -30.73 -57.80
CA HIS A 108 6.89 -29.89 -58.17
C HIS A 108 7.84 -29.60 -56.99
N VAL A 109 7.72 -30.35 -55.88
CA VAL A 109 8.57 -30.17 -54.69
C VAL A 109 9.70 -31.20 -54.73
N GLU A 110 10.89 -30.78 -55.14
CA GLU A 110 12.11 -31.58 -54.95
C GLU A 110 12.71 -31.31 -53.57
N MET A 111 12.73 -32.35 -52.73
CA MET A 111 13.50 -32.31 -51.48
C MET A 111 14.97 -32.58 -51.78
N VAL A 112 15.81 -31.55 -51.62
CA VAL A 112 17.25 -31.72 -51.68
C VAL A 112 17.72 -32.23 -50.32
N SER A 113 18.04 -33.53 -50.25
CA SER A 113 18.77 -34.13 -49.14
C SER A 113 20.24 -33.74 -49.25
N TYR A 114 20.75 -33.03 -48.25
CA TYR A 114 22.20 -32.86 -48.09
C TYR A 114 22.79 -34.18 -47.57
N GLU A 115 23.69 -34.79 -48.33
CA GLU A 115 24.67 -35.74 -47.80
C GLU A 115 25.88 -35.00 -47.20
#